data_AF-A0A662HYD6-F1
#
_entry.id   AF-A0A662HYD6-F1
#
_cell.length_a   1.000
_cell.length_b   1.000
_cell.length_c   1.000
_cell.angle_alpha   90.00
_cell.angle_beta   90.00
_cell.angle_gamma   90.00
#
_symmetry.space_group_name_H-M   'P 1'
#
loop_
_entity.id
_entity.type
_entity.pdbx_description
1 polymer ?
#
loop_
_entity_poly.entity_id
_entity_poly.type
_entity_poly.pdbx_seq_one_letter_code
_entity_poly.pdbx_strand_id
1 'polypeptide(L)' 'MVKAAVVTGASSGIGYFLTEILLRKGYRVLGVGRNTEKLEELKRKYQPSFTYVTADLREKSSLNV' A
#
# COMPACT_ATOMS: atom_id res chain seq x y z
N MET A 1 -4.18 -1.37 20.75
CA MET A 1 -3.12 -0.72 19.93
C MET A 1 -3.31 -1.12 18.48
N VAL A 2 -3.32 -0.17 17.54
CA VAL A 2 -3.43 -0.46 16.10
C VAL A 2 -2.06 -0.85 15.55
N LYS A 3 -1.96 -1.95 14.83
CA LYS A 3 -0.70 -2.42 14.21
C LYS A 3 -0.52 -1.77 12.84
N ALA A 4 0.72 -1.42 12.51
CA ALA A 4 1.09 -0.89 11.19
C ALA A 4 1.78 -1.97 10.36
N ALA A 5 1.60 -1.95 9.04
CA ALA A 5 2.32 -2.80 8.10
C ALA A 5 2.71 -2.02 6.84
N VAL A 6 3.85 -2.38 6.26
CA VAL A 6 4.28 -1.90 4.94
C VAL A 6 4.16 -3.05 3.95
N VAL A 7 3.51 -2.82 2.82
CA VAL A 7 3.35 -3.84 1.77
C VAL A 7 3.95 -3.32 0.46
N THR A 8 5.02 -3.95 -0.01
CA THR A 8 5.60 -3.70 -1.32
C THR A 8 4.85 -4.48 -2.39
N GLY A 9 4.67 -3.89 -3.58
CA GLY A 9 3.84 -4.49 -4.62
C GLY A 9 2.34 -4.45 -4.29
N ALA A 10 1.90 -3.47 -3.50
CA ALA A 10 0.50 -3.37 -3.04
C ALA A 10 -0.52 -3.14 -4.17
N SER A 11 -0.07 -2.71 -5.35
CA SER A 11 -0.94 -2.38 -6.48
C SER A 11 -1.51 -3.58 -7.24
N SER A 12 -1.01 -4.81 -7.03
CA SER A 12 -1.49 -5.99 -7.77
C SER A 12 -1.12 -7.33 -7.11
N GLY A 13 -1.73 -8.42 -7.58
CA GLY A 13 -1.37 -9.79 -7.23
C GLY A 13 -1.41 -10.06 -5.72
N ILE A 14 -0.38 -10.76 -5.22
CA ILE A 14 -0.29 -11.16 -3.81
C ILE A 14 -0.26 -9.94 -2.89
N GLY A 15 0.48 -8.89 -3.24
CA GLY A 15 0.60 -7.68 -2.42
C GLY A 15 -0.74 -6.96 -2.26
N TYR A 16 -1.56 -6.91 -3.32
CA TYR A 16 -2.91 -6.37 -3.26
C TYR A 16 -3.81 -7.16 -2.29
N PHE A 17 -3.90 -8.49 -2.46
CA PHE A 17 -4.74 -9.32 -1.59
C PHE A 17 -4.27 -9.33 -0.13
N LEU A 18 -2.96 -9.37 0.10
CA LEU A 18 -2.40 -9.25 1.44
C LEU A 18 -2.75 -7.91 2.09
N THR A 19 -2.67 -6.82 1.32
CA THR A 19 -3.07 -5.49 1.78
C THR A 19 -4.53 -5.47 2.22
N GLU A 20 -5.45 -6.02 1.41
CA GLU A 20 -6.87 -6.11 1.78
C GLU A 20 -7.09 -6.95 3.05
N ILE A 21 -6.38 -8.07 3.21
CA ILE A 21 -6.47 -8.93 4.41
C ILE A 21 -5.99 -8.17 5.65
N LEU A 22 -4.85 -7.48 5.57
CA LEU A 22 -4.31 -6.72 6.70
C LEU A 22 -5.24 -5.58 7.11
N LEU A 23 -5.78 -4.84 6.14
CA LEU A 23 -6.75 -3.76 6.38
C LEU A 23 -8.02 -4.29 7.07
N ARG A 24 -8.57 -5.42 6.59
CA ARG A 24 -9.73 -6.09 7.21
C ARG A 24 -9.44 -6.60 8.63
N LYS A 25 -8.17 -6.91 8.94
CA LYS A 25 -7.71 -7.28 10.28
C LYS A 25 -7.45 -6.08 11.20
N GLY A 26 -7.75 -4.86 10.76
CA GLY A 26 -7.62 -3.63 11.55
C GLY A 26 -6.20 -3.05 11.57
N TYR A 27 -5.36 -3.42 10.61
CA TYR A 27 -4.04 -2.79 10.45
C TYR A 27 -4.19 -1.43 9.74
N ARG A 28 -3.27 -0.51 10.05
CA ARG A 28 -2.95 0.61 9.15
C ARG A 28 -1.88 0.14 8.18
N VAL A 29 -2.11 0.29 6.88
CA VAL A 29 -1.20 -0.22 5.86
C VAL A 29 -0.64 0.92 5.02
N LEU A 30 0.68 0.94 4.87
CA LEU A 30 1.39 1.74 3.86
C LEU A 30 1.70 0.83 2.66
N GLY A 31 1.03 1.07 1.53
CA GLY A 31 1.33 0.37 0.29
C GLY A 31 2.48 1.03 -0.49
N VAL A 32 3.30 0.23 -1.15
CA VAL A 32 4.32 0.72 -2.10
C VAL A 32 4.12 0.03 -3.44
N GLY A 33 4.16 0.79 -4.53
CA GLY A 33 4.04 0.27 -5.89
C GLY A 33 4.30 1.35 -6.94
N ARG A 34 4.24 0.96 -8.22
CA ARG A 34 4.49 1.88 -9.35
C ARG A 34 3.21 2.37 -10.02
N ASN A 35 2.14 1.58 -9.95
CA ASN A 35 0.86 1.93 -10.56
C ASN A 35 0.04 2.80 -9.57
N THR A 36 0.16 4.12 -9.70
CA THR A 36 -0.53 5.09 -8.85
C THR A 36 -2.05 4.97 -8.95
N GLU A 37 -2.61 4.70 -10.13
CA GLU A 37 -4.06 4.58 -10.32
C GLU A 37 -4.66 3.47 -9.45
N LYS A 38 -4.04 2.29 -9.46
CA LYS A 38 -4.45 1.15 -8.62
C LYS A 38 -4.24 1.41 -7.13
N LEU A 39 -3.18 2.13 -6.76
CA LEU A 39 -2.95 2.52 -5.36
C LEU A 39 -4.00 3.53 -4.88
N GLU A 40 -4.38 4.48 -5.73
CA GLU A 40 -5.43 5.46 -5.43
C GLU A 40 -6.81 4.79 -5.34
N GLU A 41 -7.12 3.83 -6.21
CA GLU A 41 -8.31 2.98 -6.08
C GLU A 41 -8.37 2.27 -4.72
N LEU A 42 -7.25 1.67 -4.30
CA LEU A 42 -7.14 0.98 -3.02
C LEU A 42 -7.30 1.95 -1.84
N LYS A 43 -6.75 3.17 -1.94
CA LYS A 43 -6.93 4.24 -0.96
C LYS A 43 -8.38 4.70 -0.85
N ARG A 44 -9.06 4.94 -1.96
CA ARG A 44 -10.49 5.28 -1.95
C ARG A 44 -11.33 4.21 -1.25
N LYS A 45 -10.99 2.93 -1.44
CA LYS A 45 -11.70 1.80 -0.86
C LYS A 45 -11.45 1.61 0.64
N TYR A 46 -10.26 1.96 1.14
CA TYR A 46 -9.82 1.61 2.50
C TYR A 46 -9.34 2.78 3.36
N GLN A 47 -9.58 4.02 2.96
CA GLN A 47 -9.35 5.18 3.81
C GLN A 47 -10.17 5.11 5.11
N PRO A 48 -9.64 5.60 6.25
CA PRO A 48 -8.31 6.21 6.43
C PRO A 48 -7.18 5.20 6.72
N SER A 49 -7.47 3.90 6.70
CA SER A 49 -6.55 2.84 7.14
C SER A 49 -5.47 2.50 6.12
N PHE A 50 -5.61 2.91 4.86
CA PHE A 50 -4.61 2.74 3.81
C PHE A 50 -4.04 4.09 3.33
N THR A 51 -2.72 4.14 3.19
CA THR A 51 -2.00 5.19 2.45
C THR A 51 -0.93 4.54 1.58
N TYR A 52 -0.31 5.29 0.66
CA TYR A 52 0.68 4.71 -0.24
C TYR A 52 1.82 5.67 -0.60
N VAL A 53 2.91 5.07 -1.07
CA VAL A 53 4.02 5.74 -1.76
C VAL A 53 4.16 5.14 -3.15
N THR A 54 4.21 6.00 -4.16
CA THR A 54 4.58 5.58 -5.51
C THR A 54 6.10 5.57 -5.62
N ALA A 55 6.70 4.41 -5.83
CA ALA A 55 8.16 4.26 -5.97
C ALA A 55 8.54 2.99 -6.76
N ASP A 56 9.70 3.02 -7.41
CA ASP A 56 10.38 1.83 -7.92
C ASP A 56 11.49 1.43 -6.94
N LEU A 57 11.29 0.33 -6.22
CA LEU A 57 12.23 -0.10 -5.17
C LEU A 57 13.62 -0.51 -5.70
N ARG A 58 13.81 -0.59 -7.01
CA ARG A 58 15.13 -0.77 -7.64
C ARG A 58 15.92 0.54 -7.71
N GLU A 59 15.25 1.68 -7.63
CA GLU A 59 15.82 3.03 -7.78
C GLU A 59 15.64 3.81 -6.48
N LYS A 60 16.72 3.94 -5.70
CA LYS A 60 16.69 4.66 -4.40
C LYS A 60 16.18 6.10 -4.52
N SER A 61 16.46 6.77 -5.64
CA SER A 61 16.01 8.14 -5.95
C SER A 61 14.50 8.27 -6.19
N SER A 62 13.78 7.17 -6.44
CA SER A 62 12.34 7.18 -6.64
C SER A 62 11.54 7.27 -5.33
N LEU A 63 12.20 7.08 -4.19
CA LEU A 63 11.58 7.14 -2.87
C LEU A 63 11.44 8.61 -2.43
N ASN A 64 10.30 9.22 -2.75
CA ASN A 64 9.94 10.55 -2.27
C ASN A 64 9.10 10.43 -1.00
N VAL A 65 9.78 10.33 0.14
CA VAL A 65 9.19 10.21 1.49
C VAL A 65 9.61 11.35 2.39
#